data_AF-A0A8J3VIN2-F1
#
_entry.id   AF-A0A8J3VIN2-F1
#
_cell.length_a   1.000
_cell.length_b   1.000
_cell.length_c   1.000
_cell.angle_alpha   90.00
_cell.angle_beta   90.00
_cell.angle_gamma   90.00
#
_symmetry.space_group_name_H-M   'P 1'
#
loop_
_entity.id
_entity.type
_entity.pdbx_description
1 polymer ?
#
loop_
_entity_poly.entity_id
_entity_poly.type
_entity_poly.pdbx_seq_one_letter_code
_entity_poly.pdbx_strand_id
1 'polypeptide(L)' 'MDPSTQENRDIPKWTVWRQDDNGNRYIVAHHAEQAVALTQAAEMEARGHKQLYWVERYN' A
#
# COMPACT_ATOMS: atom_id res chain seq x y z
N MET A 1 -1.54 23.35 29.91
CA MET A 1 -0.76 22.11 29.82
C MET A 1 -1.82 21.01 29.91
N ASP A 2 -2.24 20.35 28.83
CA ASP A 2 -1.48 19.96 27.64
C ASP A 2 -2.40 19.80 26.41
N PRO A 3 -2.10 20.42 25.25
CA PRO A 3 -2.70 20.06 23.96
C PRO A 3 -2.03 18.83 23.31
N SER A 4 -1.26 18.04 24.07
CA SER A 4 -0.48 16.91 23.56
C SER A 4 -1.30 15.61 23.53
N THR A 5 -2.54 15.67 23.02
CA THR A 5 -3.09 14.49 22.35
C THR A 5 -2.32 14.40 21.04
N GLN A 6 -1.10 13.86 21.12
CA GLN A 6 -0.33 13.45 19.98
C GLN A 6 -1.20 12.40 19.29
N GLU A 7 -2.01 12.85 18.33
CA GLU A 7 -2.57 11.99 17.32
C GLU A 7 -1.36 11.36 16.64
N ASN A 8 -0.95 10.21 17.16
CA ASN A 8 -0.21 9.23 16.40
C ASN A 8 -1.22 8.76 15.35
N ARG A 9 -1.51 9.64 14.38
CA ARG A 9 -2.20 9.29 13.17
C ARG A 9 -1.28 8.25 12.60
N ASP A 10 -1.71 6.99 12.70
CA ASP A 10 -1.09 5.86 12.03
C ASP A 10 -1.20 6.15 10.53
N ILE A 11 -0.37 7.09 10.06
CA ILE A 11 -0.30 7.48 8.67
C ILE A 11 0.21 6.23 7.98
N PRO A 12 -0.59 5.63 7.09
CA PRO A 12 -0.21 4.39 6.46
C PRO A 12 1.10 4.63 5.72
N LYS A 13 2.17 4.00 6.20
CA LYS A 13 3.51 4.18 5.65
C LYS A 13 3.70 3.40 4.37
N TRP A 14 2.81 2.46 4.07
CA TRP A 14 2.93 1.54 2.95
C TRP A 14 1.70 1.60 2.05
N THR A 15 1.95 1.60 0.76
CA THR A 15 0.92 1.60 -0.28
C THR A 15 1.13 0.44 -1.22
N VAL A 16 0.04 -0.27 -1.51
CA VAL A 16 0.01 -1.26 -2.57
C VAL A 16 -0.36 -0.56 -3.86
N TRP A 17 0.53 -0.61 -4.82
CA TRP A 17 0.33 -0.09 -6.16
C TRP A 17 0.02 -1.23 -7.12
N ARG A 18 -0.78 -0.91 -8.14
CA ARG A 18 -1.03 -1.77 -9.29
C ARG A 18 -0.70 -1.04 -10.58
N GLN A 19 -0.16 -1.76 -11.55
CA GLN A 19 -0.04 -1.35 -12.95
C GLN A 19 -0.69 -2.38 -13.86
N ASP A 20 -1.58 -1.91 -14.74
CA ASP A 20 -2.11 -2.74 -15.82
C ASP A 20 -1.24 -2.66 -17.09
N ASP A 21 -1.57 -3.48 -18.09
CA ASP A 21 -0.84 -3.57 -19.35
C ASP A 21 -0.89 -2.29 -20.20
N ASN A 22 -1.83 -1.38 -19.92
CA ASN A 22 -1.86 -0.05 -20.54
C ASN A 22 -0.94 0.95 -19.83
N GLY A 23 -0.23 0.52 -18.77
CA GLY A 23 0.69 1.35 -18.00
C GLY A 23 0.01 2.26 -16.97
N ASN A 24 -1.31 2.13 -16.75
CA ASN A 24 -1.98 2.93 -15.73
C ASN A 24 -1.59 2.45 -14.34
N ARG A 25 -1.16 3.37 -13.48
CA ARG A 25 -0.77 3.08 -12.10
C ARG A 25 -1.76 3.69 -11.12
N TYR A 26 -2.16 2.92 -10.11
CA TYR A 26 -3.02 3.39 -9.05
C TYR A 26 -2.76 2.66 -7.75
N ILE A 27 -3.12 3.34 -6.67
CA ILE A 27 -3.06 2.79 -5.33
C ILE A 27 -4.30 1.93 -5.11
N VAL A 28 -4.06 0.69 -4.69
CA VAL A 28 -5.12 -0.27 -4.38
C VAL A 28 -5.45 -0.25 -2.90
N ALA A 29 -4.44 -0.09 -2.03
CA ALA A 29 -4.63 -0.07 -0.59
C ALA A 29 -3.50 0.67 0.14
N HIS A 30 -3.82 1.13 1.35
CA HIS A 30 -2.92 1.79 2.29
C HIS A 30 -2.81 0.95 3.56
N HIS A 31 -1.59 0.73 4.04
CA HIS A 31 -1.31 -0.05 5.24
C HIS A 31 -0.29 0.64 6.15
N ALA A 32 -0.49 0.49 7.46
CA ALA A 32 0.48 0.90 8.46
C ALA A 32 1.72 -0.03 8.47
N GLU A 33 1.52 -1.31 8.14
CA GLU A 33 2.53 -2.36 8.20
C GLU A 33 2.93 -2.88 6.82
N GLN A 34 4.24 -3.08 6.62
CA GLN A 34 4.79 -3.56 5.35
C GLN A 34 4.35 -4.98 5.01
N ALA A 35 4.35 -5.87 6.01
CA ALA A 35 4.05 -7.28 5.82
C ALA A 35 2.62 -7.48 5.27
N VAL A 36 1.66 -6.71 5.80
CA VAL A 36 0.28 -6.72 5.33
C VAL A 36 0.18 -6.25 3.87
N ALA A 37 0.86 -5.16 3.53
CA ALA A 37 0.90 -4.66 2.15
C ALA A 37 1.54 -5.67 1.17
N LEU A 38 2.60 -6.36 1.58
CA LEU A 38 3.29 -7.35 0.76
C LEU A 38 2.43 -8.60 0.55
N THR A 39 1.78 -9.11 1.60
CA THR A 39 0.84 -10.23 1.48
C THR A 39 -0.30 -9.87 0.53
N GLN A 40 -0.89 -8.68 0.69
CA GLN A 40 -1.94 -8.18 -0.19
C GLN A 40 -1.48 -8.12 -1.65
N ALA A 41 -0.29 -7.58 -1.92
CA ALA A 41 0.28 -7.50 -3.26
C ALA A 41 0.52 -8.89 -3.87
N ALA A 42 1.08 -9.83 -3.10
CA ALA A 42 1.33 -11.19 -3.55
C ALA A 42 0.04 -11.96 -3.84
N GLU A 43 -0.99 -11.81 -3.01
CA GLU A 43 -2.30 -12.41 -3.25
C GLU A 43 -2.96 -11.85 -4.50
N MET A 44 -2.80 -10.55 -4.77
CA MET A 44 -3.36 -9.90 -5.95
C MET A 44 -2.61 -10.28 -7.23
N GLU A 45 -1.28 -10.40 -7.17
CA GLU A 45 -0.44 -10.88 -8.26
C GLU A 45 -0.78 -12.33 -8.62
N ALA A 46 -0.97 -13.20 -7.62
CA ALA A 46 -1.37 -14.60 -7.83
C ALA A 46 -2.75 -14.75 -8.51
N ARG A 47 -3.61 -13.73 -8.45
CA ARG A 47 -4.97 -13.75 -9.03
C ARG A 47 -5.04 -13.13 -10.43
N GLY A 48 -4.01 -12.39 -10.88
CA GLY A 48 -4.10 -11.56 -12.09
C GLY A 48 -3.06 -11.92 -13.15
N HIS A 49 -3.49 -12.38 -14.33
CA HIS A 49 -2.58 -12.91 -15.35
C HIS A 49 -1.69 -11.88 -16.10
N LYS A 50 -1.82 -10.57 -15.86
CA LYS A 50 -1.04 -9.52 -16.58
C LYS A 50 -0.83 -8.21 -15.80
N GLN A 51 -1.05 -8.21 -14.49
CA GLN A 51 -0.99 -6.99 -13.67
C GLN A 51 0.23 -7.05 -12.75
N LEU A 52 0.98 -5.95 -12.70
CA LEU A 52 2.11 -5.81 -11.79
C LEU A 52 1.63 -5.21 -10.48
N TYR A 53 1.94 -5.83 -9.36
CA TYR A 53 1.67 -5.31 -8.02
C TYR A 53 2.99 -5.07 -7.28
N TRP A 54 3.11 -3.93 -6.61
CA TRP A 54 4.27 -3.67 -5.75
C TRP A 54 3.89 -2.81 -4.55
N VAL A 55 4.77 -2.81 -3.55
CA VAL A 55 4.59 -2.01 -2.34
C VAL A 55 5.57 -0.86 -2.35
N GLU A 56 5.08 0.36 -2.08
CA GLU A 56 5.90 1.56 -1.94
C GLU A 56 5.70 2.17 -0.55
N ARG A 57 6.78 2.70 0.02
CA ARG A 57 6.76 3.38 1.31
C ARG A 57 6.61 4.89 1.09
N TYR A 58 5.71 5.55 1.82
CA TYR A 58 5.75 7.00 1.95
C TYR A 58 6.99 7.42 2.73
N ASN A 59 7.78 8.31 2.12
CA ASN A 59 9.00 8.87 2.70
C ASN A 59 8.73 10.22 3.38
#